data_AF-A0A7V4LHH7-F1
#
_entry.id   AF-A0A7V4LHH7-F1
#
_cell.length_a   1.000
_cell.length_b   1.000
_cell.length_c   1.000
_cell.angle_alpha   90.00
_cell.angle_beta   90.00
_cell.angle_gamma   90.00
#
_symmetry.space_group_name_H-M   'P 1'
#
loop_
_entity.id
_entity.type
_entity.pdbx_description
1 polymer ?
#
loop_
_entity_poly.entity_id
_entity_poly.type
_entity_poly.pdbx_seq_one_letter_code
_entity_poly.pdbx_strand_id
1 'polypeptide(L)'
;MGGRNPQARVVVLLLAAATAGCGLQTGGLGPGDEFVLDVDRDATGEGIPAEDARREDSDDGTEPVDDGEEPPDAADDAGEEDDGGPIPEGCSIESCNGIDDDCNGRPDDGFECAVGTSSICGPCGRGRATCTADCTWSECSVPPDLCAPGDVEECVPISCAVGHRTCQPDCRWSACEADHRECTPGTTERCPIPNCGDGTRTCGADCSWSPCMYECRNSWETCCPGIGCVNLRYDANNCGSCGHRCGTASPCVDGDCWW
;
A
#
# COMPACT_ATOMS: atom_id res chain seq x y z
N MET A 1 19.72 -40.43 16.30
CA MET A 1 20.50 -39.97 15.14
C MET A 1 19.73 -38.76 14.59
N GLY A 2 20.03 -37.50 14.89
CA GLY A 2 21.33 -36.85 14.87
C GLY A 2 21.53 -36.14 13.51
N GLY A 3 20.69 -35.15 13.18
CA GLY A 3 20.78 -34.36 11.95
C GLY A 3 20.48 -32.90 12.22
N ARG A 4 21.50 -32.10 12.57
CA ARG A 4 21.41 -30.64 12.61
C ARG A 4 21.47 -30.12 11.18
N ASN A 5 20.43 -29.42 10.72
CA ASN A 5 20.44 -28.70 9.44
C ASN A 5 21.21 -27.37 9.63
N PRO A 6 22.35 -27.14 8.95
CA PRO A 6 23.15 -25.93 9.11
C PRO A 6 22.73 -24.86 8.09
N GLN A 7 21.54 -24.27 8.23
CA GLN A 7 21.13 -23.12 7.40
C GLN A 7 20.27 -22.08 8.16
N ALA A 8 20.35 -22.01 9.50
CA ALA A 8 19.76 -20.89 10.24
C ALA A 8 20.61 -19.63 10.00
N ARG A 9 20.35 -18.93 8.89
CA ARG A 9 20.88 -17.58 8.64
C ARG A 9 20.18 -16.61 9.59
N VAL A 10 20.87 -16.27 10.67
CA VAL A 10 20.48 -15.17 11.58
C VAL A 10 20.52 -13.87 10.78
N VAL A 11 19.35 -13.33 10.42
CA VAL A 11 19.25 -11.99 9.84
C VAL A 11 19.17 -10.99 11.00
N VAL A 12 20.30 -10.39 11.34
CA VAL A 12 20.36 -9.28 12.31
C VAL A 12 19.82 -8.03 11.63
N LEU A 13 18.54 -7.72 11.85
CA LEU A 13 17.94 -6.48 11.37
C LEU A 13 18.28 -5.35 12.34
N LEU A 14 19.27 -4.51 11.99
CA LEU A 14 19.53 -3.25 12.65
C LEU A 14 18.38 -2.27 12.36
N LEU A 15 17.35 -2.26 13.20
CA LEU A 15 16.31 -1.24 13.17
C LEU A 15 16.86 0.04 13.81
N ALA A 16 17.19 1.01 12.96
CA ALA A 16 17.32 2.40 13.40
C ALA A 16 15.92 2.89 13.83
N ALA A 17 15.80 3.27 15.11
CA ALA A 17 14.56 3.78 15.67
C ALA A 17 14.15 5.09 14.99
N ALA A 18 13.15 5.04 14.10
CA ALA A 18 12.42 6.21 13.68
C ALA A 18 11.34 6.48 14.73
N THR A 19 11.53 7.54 15.51
CA THR A 19 10.57 8.02 16.49
C THR A 19 9.34 8.60 15.77
N ALA A 20 8.22 7.87 15.80
CA ALA A 20 6.90 8.43 15.52
C ALA A 20 5.86 7.79 16.46
N GLY A 21 5.48 8.59 17.46
CA GLY A 21 4.40 8.42 18.44
C GLY A 21 3.48 7.21 18.31
N CYS A 22 3.77 6.18 19.11
CA CYS A 22 2.72 5.44 19.80
C CYS A 22 3.25 5.07 21.19
N GLY A 23 2.51 5.42 22.23
CA GLY A 23 2.93 5.27 23.62
C GLY A 23 2.97 3.80 24.03
N LEU A 24 4.14 3.18 23.97
CA LEU A 24 4.42 1.98 24.75
C LEU A 24 5.09 2.42 26.06
N GLN A 25 4.39 2.16 27.17
CA GLN A 25 4.90 2.38 28.51
C GLN A 25 6.17 1.53 28.68
N THR A 26 7.34 2.17 28.67
CA THR A 26 8.61 1.51 28.90
C THR A 26 8.73 1.15 30.38
N GLY A 27 8.27 -0.05 30.73
CA GLY A 27 8.85 -0.78 31.85
C GLY A 27 10.31 -1.06 31.50
N GLY A 28 11.23 -0.63 32.37
CA GLY A 28 12.66 -0.54 32.07
C GLY A 28 13.29 -1.84 31.57
N LEU A 29 13.97 -1.75 30.43
CA LEU A 29 14.84 -2.79 29.89
C LEU A 29 16.29 -2.28 29.97
N GLY A 30 17.15 -3.04 30.63
CA GLY A 30 18.59 -2.78 30.71
C GLY A 30 19.34 -3.39 29.52
N PRO A 31 20.62 -3.03 29.30
CA PRO A 31 21.42 -3.60 28.23
C PRO A 31 21.75 -5.08 28.55
N GLY A 32 21.13 -6.02 27.82
CA GLY A 32 21.40 -7.45 27.94
C GLY A 32 20.24 -8.39 27.59
N ASP A 33 19.03 -7.88 27.38
CA ASP A 33 17.87 -8.73 27.09
C ASP A 33 17.84 -9.15 25.60
N GLU A 34 18.08 -10.43 25.34
CA GLU A 34 17.90 -11.07 24.03
C GLU A 34 16.42 -11.47 23.89
N PHE A 35 15.72 -10.89 22.91
CA PHE A 35 14.35 -11.25 22.59
C PHE A 35 14.35 -12.31 21.49
N VAL A 36 14.15 -13.58 21.87
CA VAL A 36 13.94 -14.67 20.93
C VAL A 36 12.46 -14.69 20.57
N LEU A 37 12.11 -14.21 19.38
CA LEU A 37 10.82 -14.50 18.77
C LEU A 37 10.97 -15.85 18.05
N ASP A 38 10.56 -16.93 18.72
CA ASP A 38 10.36 -18.21 18.05
C ASP A 38 9.18 -18.05 17.08
N VAL A 39 9.50 -17.93 15.79
CA VAL A 39 8.51 -18.00 14.72
C VAL A 39 8.56 -19.44 14.22
N ASP A 40 7.63 -20.27 14.68
CA ASP A 40 7.38 -21.56 14.06
C ASP A 40 6.99 -21.31 12.59
N ARG A 41 7.82 -21.81 11.68
CA ARG A 41 7.54 -21.84 10.24
C ARG A 41 7.19 -23.27 9.88
N ASP A 42 6.15 -23.45 9.10
CA ASP A 42 5.85 -24.76 8.53
C ASP A 42 6.95 -25.18 7.52
N ALA A 43 6.84 -26.41 6.99
CA ALA A 43 7.80 -26.93 6.01
C ALA A 43 7.83 -26.18 4.67
N THR A 44 6.91 -25.22 4.45
CA THR A 44 6.80 -24.41 3.22
C THR A 44 7.31 -22.97 3.42
N GLY A 45 7.47 -22.52 4.66
CA GLY A 45 8.08 -21.24 5.02
C GLY A 45 7.10 -20.08 5.18
N GLU A 46 5.80 -20.30 5.28
CA GLU A 46 4.84 -19.25 5.67
C GLU A 46 4.66 -19.20 7.19
N GLY A 47 4.37 -18.01 7.74
CA GLY A 47 4.23 -17.80 9.19
C GLY A 47 2.87 -18.26 9.68
N ILE A 48 2.85 -19.05 10.76
CA ILE A 48 1.61 -19.56 11.35
C ILE A 48 0.92 -18.44 12.15
N PRO A 49 -0.37 -18.10 11.88
CA PRO A 49 -1.11 -17.16 12.72
C PRO A 49 -1.37 -17.76 14.12
N ALA A 50 -1.39 -16.89 15.14
CA ALA A 50 -1.26 -17.21 16.57
C ALA A 50 -2.42 -18.02 17.21
N GLU A 51 -3.31 -18.60 16.41
CA GLU A 51 -4.50 -19.31 16.87
C GLU A 51 -4.38 -20.85 16.89
N ASP A 52 -3.26 -21.40 16.39
CA ASP A 52 -3.09 -22.87 16.25
C ASP A 52 -1.98 -23.49 17.11
N ALA A 53 -1.49 -22.78 18.13
CA ALA A 53 -0.58 -23.35 19.12
C ALA A 53 -1.32 -24.25 20.13
N ARG A 54 -2.03 -25.29 19.66
CA ARG A 54 -2.49 -26.37 20.52
C ARG A 54 -1.45 -27.48 20.55
N ARG A 55 -0.94 -27.66 21.77
CA ARG A 55 -0.07 -28.74 22.24
C ARG A 55 -0.68 -30.10 21.84
N GLU A 56 -0.11 -30.74 20.82
CA GLU A 56 -0.42 -32.14 20.51
C GLU A 56 0.40 -33.02 21.44
N ASP A 57 -0.23 -33.45 22.54
CA ASP A 57 0.25 -34.59 23.31
C ASP A 57 0.17 -35.82 22.41
N SER A 58 1.31 -36.49 22.27
CA SER A 58 1.44 -37.80 21.65
C SER A 58 0.51 -38.80 22.32
N ASP A 59 -0.32 -39.49 21.54
CA ASP A 59 -0.49 -40.92 21.74
C ASP A 59 -0.64 -41.66 20.41
N ASP A 60 0.08 -42.76 20.39
CA ASP A 60 0.38 -43.68 19.30
C ASP A 60 -0.68 -44.79 19.33
N GLY A 61 -1.19 -45.22 18.17
CA GLY A 61 -2.20 -46.27 18.17
C GLY A 61 -2.80 -46.59 16.82
N THR A 62 -2.01 -47.27 15.98
CA THR A 62 -2.47 -47.90 14.75
C THR A 62 -3.26 -49.18 15.05
N GLU A 63 -4.25 -49.45 14.17
CA GLU A 63 -4.98 -50.71 13.85
C GLU A 63 -6.31 -50.99 14.61
N PRO A 64 -7.33 -51.66 14.01
CA PRO A 64 -7.48 -52.13 12.63
C PRO A 64 -8.77 -51.65 11.93
N VAL A 65 -8.83 -51.89 10.62
CA VAL A 65 -10.06 -51.87 9.81
C VAL A 65 -10.95 -53.05 10.20
N ASP A 66 -12.19 -52.77 10.61
CA ASP A 66 -13.23 -53.78 10.86
C ASP A 66 -14.33 -53.63 9.79
N ASP A 67 -14.30 -54.56 8.84
CA ASP A 67 -15.40 -54.87 7.94
C ASP A 67 -16.42 -55.74 8.71
N GLY A 68 -17.61 -55.21 9.00
CA GLY A 68 -18.70 -56.06 9.50
C GLY A 68 -19.90 -55.35 10.13
N GLU A 69 -21.06 -55.60 9.55
CA GLU A 69 -22.40 -55.55 10.15
C GLU A 69 -23.08 -54.21 10.49
N GLU A 70 -23.88 -53.79 9.52
CA GLU A 70 -25.15 -53.06 9.60
C GLU A 70 -25.97 -53.30 10.90
N PRO A 71 -26.34 -52.22 11.63
CA PRO A 71 -27.56 -52.20 12.42
C PRO A 71 -28.72 -51.66 11.56
N PRO A 72 -29.85 -52.39 11.44
CA PRO A 72 -31.06 -51.85 10.81
C PRO A 72 -31.76 -50.87 11.75
N ASP A 73 -32.37 -49.86 11.11
CA ASP A 73 -33.46 -49.03 11.63
C ASP A 73 -33.10 -47.90 12.60
N ALA A 74 -32.59 -46.80 12.04
CA ALA A 74 -33.05 -45.46 12.38
C ALA A 74 -32.92 -44.56 11.13
N ALA A 75 -33.84 -44.77 10.18
CA ALA A 75 -34.28 -43.66 9.38
C ALA A 75 -34.98 -42.66 10.32
N ASP A 76 -34.68 -41.38 10.12
CA ASP A 76 -35.46 -40.19 10.51
C ASP A 76 -34.54 -39.13 11.14
N ASP A 77 -33.74 -38.48 10.32
CA ASP A 77 -33.53 -37.03 10.46
C ASP A 77 -33.68 -36.46 9.04
N ALA A 78 -34.93 -36.46 8.62
CA ALA A 78 -35.36 -35.75 7.43
C ALA A 78 -34.92 -34.29 7.59
N GLY A 79 -34.49 -33.66 6.49
CA GLY A 79 -34.65 -32.23 6.43
C GLY A 79 -36.13 -31.97 6.72
N GLU A 80 -36.38 -31.25 7.81
CA GLU A 80 -37.71 -30.76 8.11
C GLU A 80 -38.01 -29.70 7.05
N GLU A 81 -38.56 -30.18 5.94
CA GLU A 81 -39.41 -29.41 5.05
C GLU A 81 -40.42 -28.71 5.98
N ASP A 82 -40.33 -27.39 6.00
CA ASP A 82 -41.08 -26.42 6.79
C ASP A 82 -42.58 -26.45 6.41
N ASP A 83 -43.20 -27.59 6.68
CA ASP A 83 -44.59 -27.91 6.37
C ASP A 83 -45.45 -27.65 7.62
N GLY A 84 -45.56 -26.38 8.03
CA GLY A 84 -46.70 -25.83 8.77
C GLY A 84 -47.25 -26.68 9.92
N GLY A 85 -46.36 -27.25 10.74
CA GLY A 85 -46.73 -28.04 11.91
C GLY A 85 -47.54 -27.22 12.93
N PRO A 86 -48.34 -27.87 13.80
CA PRO A 86 -49.07 -27.16 14.83
C PRO A 86 -48.10 -26.49 15.81
N ILE A 87 -48.18 -25.16 15.89
CA ILE A 87 -47.44 -24.32 16.87
C ILE A 87 -47.50 -24.96 18.27
N PRO A 88 -46.36 -25.15 18.95
CA PRO A 88 -46.31 -25.75 20.28
C PRO A 88 -47.20 -25.00 21.28
N GLU A 89 -47.75 -25.69 22.29
CA GLU A 89 -48.57 -25.01 23.31
C GLU A 89 -47.76 -23.95 24.07
N GLY A 90 -48.19 -22.70 23.97
CA GLY A 90 -47.48 -21.53 24.51
C GLY A 90 -46.79 -20.68 23.45
N CYS A 91 -46.75 -21.15 22.20
CA CYS A 91 -46.22 -20.46 21.04
C CYS A 91 -47.37 -19.97 20.14
N SER A 92 -47.13 -18.92 19.37
CA SER A 92 -48.09 -18.24 18.51
C SER A 92 -47.46 -17.98 17.14
N ILE A 93 -48.25 -17.47 16.19
CA ILE A 93 -47.71 -17.05 14.89
C ILE A 93 -46.72 -15.89 15.08
N GLU A 94 -45.67 -15.90 14.26
CA GLU A 94 -44.64 -14.87 14.21
C GLU A 94 -45.21 -13.45 14.14
N SER A 95 -44.87 -12.65 15.15
CA SER A 95 -45.14 -11.23 15.19
C SER A 95 -43.82 -10.47 15.19
N CYS A 96 -43.73 -9.42 14.38
CA CYS A 96 -42.56 -8.55 14.36
C CYS A 96 -42.36 -7.82 15.70
N ASN A 97 -41.59 -8.41 16.61
CA ASN A 97 -41.38 -7.91 17.97
C ASN A 97 -39.98 -8.24 18.54
N GLY A 98 -39.13 -8.95 17.79
CA GLY A 98 -37.79 -9.36 18.23
C GLY A 98 -37.77 -10.62 19.10
N ILE A 99 -38.88 -11.35 19.19
CA ILE A 99 -39.07 -12.57 19.97
C ILE A 99 -39.35 -13.71 18.98
N ASP A 100 -38.97 -14.91 19.37
CA ASP A 100 -39.36 -16.16 18.73
C ASP A 100 -40.76 -16.54 19.26
N ASP A 101 -41.80 -16.16 18.52
CA ASP A 101 -43.19 -16.33 18.95
C ASP A 101 -43.69 -17.75 18.68
N ASP A 102 -43.24 -18.38 17.58
CA ASP A 102 -43.59 -19.73 17.19
C ASP A 102 -42.68 -20.81 17.79
N CYS A 103 -41.64 -20.39 18.51
CA CYS A 103 -40.67 -21.19 19.24
C CYS A 103 -39.82 -22.10 18.35
N ASN A 104 -39.60 -21.74 17.09
CA ASN A 104 -38.77 -22.50 16.16
C ASN A 104 -37.26 -22.23 16.34
N GLY A 105 -36.89 -21.37 17.29
CA GLY A 105 -35.52 -20.99 17.61
C GLY A 105 -35.00 -19.78 16.84
N ARG A 106 -35.86 -19.09 16.08
CA ARG A 106 -35.50 -17.91 15.28
C ARG A 106 -36.48 -16.77 15.54
N PRO A 107 -36.01 -15.62 16.05
CA PRO A 107 -36.88 -14.46 16.20
C PRO A 107 -37.32 -13.88 14.84
N ASP A 108 -38.59 -13.48 14.76
CA ASP A 108 -39.22 -12.83 13.60
C ASP A 108 -38.92 -13.51 12.25
N ASP A 109 -38.93 -14.85 12.19
CA ASP A 109 -38.78 -15.52 10.92
C ASP A 109 -40.05 -15.37 10.06
N GLY A 110 -39.91 -15.52 8.75
CA GLY A 110 -40.97 -15.11 7.80
C GLY A 110 -41.09 -13.60 7.56
N PHE A 111 -40.32 -12.76 8.27
CA PHE A 111 -40.11 -11.34 7.96
C PHE A 111 -38.77 -11.09 7.21
N GLU A 112 -38.55 -9.86 6.73
CA GLU A 112 -37.31 -9.51 6.00
C GLU A 112 -36.06 -9.56 6.90
N CYS A 113 -36.24 -9.28 8.19
CA CYS A 113 -35.20 -9.31 9.22
C CYS A 113 -35.82 -9.37 10.62
N ALA A 114 -35.02 -9.79 11.61
CA ALA A 114 -35.43 -9.80 13.01
C ALA A 114 -35.11 -8.48 13.72
N VAL A 115 -36.08 -7.93 14.45
CA VAL A 115 -36.02 -6.60 15.07
C VAL A 115 -34.75 -6.46 15.91
N GLY A 116 -34.03 -5.36 15.72
CA GLY A 116 -32.80 -5.06 16.46
C GLY A 116 -31.55 -5.80 15.98
N THR A 117 -31.67 -6.74 15.02
CA THR A 117 -30.49 -7.31 14.36
C THR A 117 -29.79 -6.28 13.48
N SER A 118 -28.49 -6.48 13.24
CA SER A 118 -27.69 -5.63 12.37
C SER A 118 -27.17 -6.39 11.18
N SER A 119 -27.27 -5.80 9.99
CA SER A 119 -26.67 -6.31 8.76
C SER A 119 -25.63 -5.34 8.20
N ILE A 120 -24.66 -5.91 7.49
CA ILE A 120 -23.67 -5.14 6.74
C ILE A 120 -24.33 -4.64 5.45
N CYS A 121 -24.15 -3.35 5.16
CA CYS A 121 -24.72 -2.72 3.98
C CYS A 121 -23.75 -1.70 3.37
N GLY A 122 -24.13 -1.17 2.20
CA GLY A 122 -23.40 -0.09 1.54
C GLY A 122 -22.09 -0.54 0.87
N PRO A 123 -21.41 0.38 0.16
CA PRO A 123 -20.16 0.07 -0.50
C PRO A 123 -19.12 -0.46 0.50
N CYS A 124 -18.37 -1.47 0.06
CA CYS A 124 -17.29 -2.10 0.83
C CYS A 124 -17.68 -2.77 2.15
N GLY A 125 -18.98 -2.98 2.39
CA GLY A 125 -19.46 -3.71 3.57
C GLY A 125 -19.15 -3.03 4.91
N ARG A 126 -19.12 -1.70 4.93
CA ARG A 126 -18.81 -0.92 6.15
C ARG A 126 -19.98 -0.11 6.69
N GLY A 127 -21.09 -0.07 5.96
CA GLY A 127 -22.33 0.43 6.48
C GLY A 127 -22.97 -0.60 7.41
N ARG A 128 -23.78 -0.11 8.35
CA ARG A 128 -24.67 -0.94 9.15
C ARG A 128 -26.11 -0.50 8.94
N ALA A 129 -26.99 -1.47 8.68
CA ALA A 129 -28.42 -1.30 8.76
C ALA A 129 -28.92 -2.08 9.98
N THR A 130 -29.88 -1.51 10.71
CA THR A 130 -30.53 -2.18 11.83
C THR A 130 -31.94 -2.53 11.42
N CYS A 131 -32.40 -3.72 11.77
CA CYS A 131 -33.78 -4.10 11.55
C CYS A 131 -34.70 -3.28 12.47
N THR A 132 -35.66 -2.59 11.87
CA THR A 132 -36.56 -1.69 12.58
C THR A 132 -37.75 -2.44 13.20
N ALA A 133 -38.60 -1.74 13.96
CA ALA A 133 -39.81 -2.32 14.53
C ALA A 133 -40.86 -2.71 13.47
N ASP A 134 -40.67 -2.33 12.22
CA ASP A 134 -41.51 -2.73 11.09
C ASP A 134 -40.94 -3.97 10.37
N CYS A 135 -39.93 -4.64 10.94
CA CYS A 135 -39.18 -5.76 10.36
C CYS A 135 -38.67 -5.47 8.94
N THR A 136 -38.21 -4.24 8.74
CA THR A 136 -37.53 -3.79 7.53
C THR A 136 -36.19 -3.18 7.89
N TRP A 137 -35.20 -3.29 7.00
CA TRP A 137 -33.89 -2.70 7.21
C TRP A 137 -33.98 -1.17 7.22
N SER A 138 -33.34 -0.55 8.22
CA SER A 138 -33.11 0.89 8.21
C SER A 138 -32.30 1.33 6.99
N GLU A 139 -32.28 2.64 6.73
CA GLU A 139 -31.28 3.21 5.83
C GLU A 139 -29.87 2.79 6.26
N CYS A 140 -29.00 2.60 5.27
CA CYS A 140 -27.64 2.17 5.52
C CYS A 140 -26.81 3.32 6.12
N SER A 141 -26.42 3.18 7.39
CA SER A 141 -25.56 4.17 8.05
C SER A 141 -24.09 3.85 7.77
N VAL A 142 -23.44 4.65 6.93
CA VAL A 142 -22.00 4.55 6.61
C VAL A 142 -21.15 5.52 7.44
N PRO A 143 -19.97 5.11 7.94
CA PRO A 143 -19.06 6.01 8.66
C PRO A 143 -18.51 7.11 7.73
N PRO A 144 -18.40 8.37 8.19
CA PRO A 144 -17.95 9.50 7.35
C PRO A 144 -16.43 9.51 7.07
N ASP A 145 -15.64 8.74 7.81
CA ASP A 145 -14.16 8.77 7.72
C ASP A 145 -13.60 7.89 6.59
N LEU A 146 -14.46 7.34 5.73
CA LEU A 146 -14.10 6.47 4.61
C LEU A 146 -14.46 7.13 3.29
N CYS A 147 -13.62 6.89 2.28
CA CYS A 147 -13.91 7.30 0.92
C CYS A 147 -14.96 6.38 0.29
N ALA A 148 -15.79 6.92 -0.62
CA ALA A 148 -16.69 6.13 -1.45
C ALA A 148 -15.97 5.71 -2.75
N PRO A 149 -16.21 4.49 -3.28
CA PRO A 149 -15.56 4.05 -4.52
C PRO A 149 -15.77 5.05 -5.67
N GLY A 150 -14.67 5.47 -6.29
CA GLY A 150 -14.66 6.49 -7.34
C GLY A 150 -14.52 7.93 -6.86
N ASP A 151 -14.58 8.19 -5.55
CA ASP A 151 -14.19 9.49 -5.01
C ASP A 151 -12.76 9.80 -5.40
N VAL A 152 -12.51 11.08 -5.68
CA VAL A 152 -11.18 11.61 -6.00
C VAL A 152 -10.86 12.69 -4.99
N GLU A 153 -9.67 12.63 -4.40
CA GLU A 153 -9.17 13.71 -3.56
C GLU A 153 -7.75 14.12 -3.92
N GLU A 154 -7.44 15.36 -3.58
CA GLU A 154 -6.11 15.91 -3.70
C GLU A 154 -5.20 15.30 -2.63
N CYS A 155 -4.02 14.83 -3.04
CA CYS A 155 -3.02 14.29 -2.15
C CYS A 155 -1.67 14.94 -2.42
N VAL A 156 -0.85 15.09 -1.38
CA VAL A 156 0.45 15.77 -1.47
C VAL A 156 1.52 14.77 -1.06
N PRO A 157 2.06 13.95 -1.98
CA PRO A 157 2.96 12.86 -1.60
C PRO A 157 4.35 13.39 -1.22
N ILE A 158 4.80 14.52 -1.79
CA ILE A 158 6.02 15.30 -1.50
C ILE A 158 5.73 16.76 -1.84
N SER A 159 6.47 17.73 -1.30
CA SER A 159 6.34 19.20 -1.40
C SER A 159 6.22 19.83 -2.82
N CYS A 160 6.12 19.02 -3.88
CA CYS A 160 6.02 19.49 -5.26
C CYS A 160 5.14 18.65 -6.19
N ALA A 161 4.43 17.66 -5.65
CA ALA A 161 3.38 16.98 -6.39
C ALA A 161 2.06 17.31 -5.69
N VAL A 162 1.16 17.94 -6.43
CA VAL A 162 -0.26 17.80 -6.12
C VAL A 162 -0.70 16.62 -6.98
N GLY A 163 -0.97 15.51 -6.32
CA GLY A 163 -1.53 14.34 -6.96
C GLY A 163 -3.01 14.25 -6.72
N HIS A 164 -3.63 13.33 -7.43
CA HIS A 164 -4.96 12.86 -7.10
C HIS A 164 -4.87 11.39 -6.72
N ARG A 165 -5.70 10.98 -5.78
CA ARG A 165 -5.92 9.56 -5.49
C ARG A 165 -7.38 9.26 -5.62
N THR A 166 -7.67 8.05 -6.09
CA THR A 166 -9.02 7.58 -6.32
C THR A 166 -9.33 6.47 -5.35
N CYS A 167 -10.47 6.57 -4.69
CA CYS A 167 -10.95 5.53 -3.80
C CYS A 167 -11.28 4.26 -4.59
N GLN A 168 -10.66 3.16 -4.21
CA GLN A 168 -10.82 1.86 -4.86
C GLN A 168 -12.12 1.16 -4.42
N PRO A 169 -12.56 0.10 -5.13
CA PRO A 169 -13.73 -0.69 -4.73
C PRO A 169 -13.65 -1.34 -3.35
N ASP A 170 -12.46 -1.46 -2.76
CA ASP A 170 -12.23 -1.92 -1.38
C ASP A 170 -12.25 -0.77 -0.34
N CYS A 171 -12.66 0.43 -0.74
CA CYS A 171 -12.73 1.65 0.08
C CYS A 171 -11.39 2.00 0.72
N ARG A 172 -10.31 1.81 -0.04
CA ARG A 172 -8.98 2.31 0.27
C ARG A 172 -8.58 3.30 -0.80
N TRP A 173 -7.95 4.39 -0.37
CA TRP A 173 -7.32 5.30 -1.31
C TRP A 173 -6.20 4.57 -2.06
N SER A 174 -6.16 4.75 -3.38
CA SER A 174 -5.00 4.35 -4.17
C SER A 174 -3.73 5.05 -3.69
N ALA A 175 -2.58 4.60 -4.21
CA ALA A 175 -1.38 5.43 -4.16
C ALA A 175 -1.70 6.81 -4.76
N CYS A 176 -1.04 7.85 -4.23
CA CYS A 176 -1.18 9.19 -4.77
C CYS A 176 -0.53 9.23 -6.15
N GLU A 177 -1.34 9.39 -7.20
CA GLU A 177 -0.83 9.58 -8.55
C GLU A 177 -0.46 11.06 -8.69
N ALA A 178 0.83 11.35 -8.57
CA ALA A 178 1.35 12.69 -8.70
C ALA A 178 1.12 13.20 -10.14
N ASP A 179 0.40 14.31 -10.31
CA ASP A 179 0.50 15.09 -11.54
C ASP A 179 1.84 15.80 -11.46
N HIS A 180 2.86 15.24 -12.11
CA HIS A 180 4.23 15.74 -12.03
C HIS A 180 4.28 17.15 -12.62
N ARG A 181 4.30 18.18 -11.76
CA ARG A 181 4.83 19.48 -12.16
C ARG A 181 6.32 19.31 -12.38
N GLU A 182 6.71 19.04 -13.63
CA GLU A 182 8.05 18.99 -14.26
C GLU A 182 9.23 18.31 -13.51
N CYS A 183 9.40 18.43 -12.19
CA CYS A 183 10.49 17.89 -11.39
C CYS A 183 10.20 17.79 -9.87
N THR A 184 11.11 17.13 -9.12
CA THR A 184 11.06 16.98 -7.64
C THR A 184 12.19 17.80 -6.98
N PRO A 185 11.93 18.64 -5.95
CA PRO A 185 12.95 19.50 -5.34
C PRO A 185 14.22 18.76 -4.94
N GLY A 186 15.36 19.34 -5.30
CA GLY A 186 16.67 18.77 -5.01
C GLY A 186 17.08 17.61 -5.93
N THR A 187 16.20 17.13 -6.82
CA THR A 187 16.65 16.24 -7.89
C THR A 187 17.43 17.03 -8.93
N THR A 188 18.38 16.34 -9.55
CA THR A 188 19.20 16.87 -10.62
C THR A 188 19.00 16.05 -11.88
N GLU A 189 18.95 16.70 -13.03
CA GLU A 189 18.95 16.00 -14.31
C GLU A 189 19.90 16.65 -15.31
N ARG A 190 20.20 15.89 -16.37
CA ARG A 190 20.95 16.41 -17.51
C ARG A 190 20.04 17.23 -18.40
N CYS A 191 20.51 18.41 -18.78
CA CYS A 191 19.86 19.25 -19.77
C CYS A 191 20.75 19.36 -21.01
N PRO A 192 20.23 19.05 -22.21
CA PRO A 192 20.98 19.21 -23.44
C PRO A 192 21.15 20.70 -23.74
N ILE A 193 22.39 21.13 -23.95
CA ILE A 193 22.67 22.48 -24.42
C ILE A 193 23.07 22.39 -25.88
N PRO A 194 22.29 23.03 -26.79
CA PRO A 194 22.61 23.01 -28.21
C PRO A 194 24.07 23.42 -28.45
N ASN A 195 24.85 22.46 -28.95
CA ASN A 195 26.27 22.56 -29.30
C ASN A 195 27.28 22.67 -28.14
N CYS A 196 26.86 22.90 -26.88
CA CYS A 196 27.79 23.00 -25.74
C CYS A 196 27.87 21.75 -24.85
N GLY A 197 27.15 20.68 -25.21
CA GLY A 197 27.16 19.40 -24.49
C GLY A 197 26.02 19.29 -23.47
N ASP A 198 26.26 18.56 -22.38
CA ASP A 198 25.29 18.35 -21.30
C ASP A 198 25.59 19.31 -20.14
N GLY A 199 24.57 20.03 -19.67
CA GLY A 199 24.59 20.69 -18.37
C GLY A 199 23.81 19.88 -17.33
N THR A 200 23.83 20.35 -16.09
CA THR A 200 22.97 19.83 -15.01
C THR A 200 22.08 20.94 -14.49
N ARG A 201 20.80 20.64 -14.28
CA ARG A 201 19.85 21.53 -13.61
C ARG A 201 19.32 20.86 -12.36
N THR A 202 18.99 21.67 -11.36
CA THR A 202 18.42 21.22 -10.08
C THR A 202 17.00 21.74 -9.97
N CYS A 203 16.08 20.91 -9.50
CA CYS A 203 14.71 21.33 -9.26
C CYS A 203 14.64 22.22 -8.01
N GLY A 204 14.05 23.40 -8.14
CA GLY A 204 13.83 24.34 -7.05
C GLY A 204 12.68 23.93 -6.12
N ALA A 205 12.55 24.63 -4.99
CA ALA A 205 11.42 24.45 -4.07
C ALA A 205 10.08 24.92 -4.66
N ASP A 206 10.13 25.73 -5.71
CA ASP A 206 9.01 26.18 -6.54
C ASP A 206 8.64 25.16 -7.64
N CYS A 207 9.20 23.95 -7.57
CA CYS A 207 8.91 22.84 -8.49
C CYS A 207 9.20 23.17 -9.96
N SER A 208 10.16 24.07 -10.18
CA SER A 208 10.64 24.47 -11.49
C SER A 208 12.11 24.13 -11.60
N TRP A 209 12.53 23.72 -12.79
CA TRP A 209 13.94 23.51 -13.06
C TRP A 209 14.71 24.83 -12.98
N SER A 210 15.83 24.84 -12.25
CA SER A 210 16.79 25.93 -12.37
C SER A 210 17.24 26.07 -13.83
N PRO A 211 17.78 27.25 -14.21
CA PRO A 211 18.57 27.34 -15.43
C PRO A 211 19.62 26.22 -15.48
N CYS A 212 19.88 25.71 -16.68
CA CYS A 212 20.87 24.68 -16.90
C CYS A 212 22.25 25.23 -16.53
N MET A 213 22.86 24.70 -15.48
CA MET A 213 24.24 25.01 -15.14
C MET A 213 25.14 24.17 -16.04
N TYR A 214 26.10 24.80 -16.69
CA TYR A 214 27.01 24.09 -17.58
C TYR A 214 28.43 24.57 -17.44
N GLU A 215 29.35 23.66 -17.72
CA GLU A 215 30.77 23.91 -17.85
C GLU A 215 31.25 23.23 -19.13
N CYS A 216 32.13 23.89 -19.87
CA CYS A 216 32.82 23.21 -20.95
C CYS A 216 33.75 22.13 -20.38
N ARG A 217 34.01 21.08 -21.16
CA ARG A 217 34.88 19.96 -20.77
C ARG A 217 36.22 20.45 -20.22
N ASN A 218 36.74 21.54 -20.80
CA ASN A 218 37.91 22.24 -20.32
C ASN A 218 37.49 23.56 -19.67
N SER A 219 38.02 23.84 -18.48
CA SER A 219 37.76 25.09 -17.74
C SER A 219 38.26 26.36 -18.45
N TRP A 220 39.07 26.21 -19.51
CA TRP A 220 39.60 27.31 -20.33
C TRP A 220 38.79 27.56 -21.61
N GLU A 221 37.77 26.74 -21.88
CA GLU A 221 36.86 26.93 -23.01
C GLU A 221 35.64 27.74 -22.59
N THR A 222 35.07 28.46 -23.54
CA THR A 222 33.81 29.21 -23.36
C THR A 222 32.73 28.58 -24.24
N CYS A 223 31.55 28.32 -23.69
CA CYS A 223 30.40 27.90 -24.49
C CYS A 223 29.90 29.09 -25.29
N CYS A 224 29.98 28.97 -26.60
CA CYS A 224 29.40 29.92 -27.52
C CYS A 224 28.06 29.40 -28.02
N PRO A 225 26.93 30.09 -27.72
CA PRO A 225 25.61 29.66 -28.16
C PRO A 225 25.58 29.40 -29.68
N GLY A 226 25.15 28.20 -30.09
CA GLY A 226 25.06 27.82 -31.50
C GLY A 226 26.38 27.34 -32.15
N ILE A 227 27.52 27.45 -31.45
CA ILE A 227 28.84 27.04 -31.96
C ILE A 227 29.40 25.89 -31.12
N GLY A 228 29.25 25.99 -29.80
CA GLY A 228 29.74 25.01 -28.82
C GLY A 228 30.88 25.53 -27.97
N CYS A 229 31.54 24.63 -27.25
CA CYS A 229 32.71 24.96 -26.44
C CYS A 229 33.90 25.29 -27.34
N VAL A 230 34.37 26.53 -27.27
CA VAL A 230 35.47 27.04 -28.09
C VAL A 230 36.52 27.70 -27.22
N ASN A 231 37.75 27.70 -27.73
CA ASN A 231 38.86 28.35 -27.07
C ASN A 231 38.99 29.79 -27.58
N LEU A 232 38.47 30.76 -26.84
CA LEU A 232 38.51 32.17 -27.23
C LEU A 232 39.95 32.72 -27.35
N ARG A 233 40.94 32.02 -26.80
CA ARG A 233 42.34 32.45 -26.78
C ARG A 233 43.09 32.12 -28.07
N TYR A 234 42.67 31.05 -28.76
CA TYR A 234 43.42 30.49 -29.89
C TYR A 234 42.57 30.11 -31.10
N ASP A 235 41.24 30.06 -30.97
CA ASP A 235 40.36 29.80 -32.12
C ASP A 235 40.19 31.06 -32.97
N ALA A 236 40.76 31.03 -34.17
CA ALA A 236 40.67 32.13 -35.14
C ALA A 236 39.24 32.44 -35.61
N ASN A 237 38.25 31.58 -35.37
CA ASN A 237 36.83 31.86 -35.68
C ASN A 237 36.04 32.42 -34.49
N ASN A 238 36.62 32.41 -33.28
CA ASN A 238 35.96 32.83 -32.04
C ASN A 238 36.93 33.63 -31.15
N CYS A 239 37.81 34.43 -31.75
CA CYS A 239 38.92 35.07 -31.05
C CYS A 239 38.44 36.20 -30.14
N GLY A 240 38.70 36.08 -28.84
CA GLY A 240 38.29 37.04 -27.80
C GLY A 240 36.79 37.06 -27.50
N SER A 241 35.93 36.68 -28.45
CA SER A 241 34.48 36.56 -28.27
C SER A 241 33.85 35.57 -29.26
N CYS A 242 32.68 35.03 -28.89
CA CYS A 242 31.93 34.09 -29.70
C CYS A 242 31.60 34.66 -31.10
N GLY A 243 31.95 33.92 -32.15
CA GLY A 243 31.73 34.31 -33.54
C GLY A 243 32.67 35.40 -34.07
N HIS A 244 33.66 35.85 -33.30
CA HIS A 244 34.63 36.84 -33.75
C HIS A 244 35.75 36.18 -34.56
N ARG A 245 35.62 36.26 -35.89
CA ARG A 245 36.59 35.67 -36.81
C ARG A 245 37.72 36.65 -37.14
N CYS A 246 38.95 36.20 -36.99
CA CYS A 246 40.13 36.93 -37.44
C CYS A 246 40.19 37.08 -38.97
N GLY A 247 40.95 38.06 -39.44
CA GLY A 247 41.23 38.28 -40.86
C GLY A 247 41.83 37.04 -41.54
N THR A 248 41.80 37.00 -42.88
CA THR A 248 42.37 35.89 -43.64
C THR A 248 43.85 35.72 -43.31
N ALA A 249 44.22 34.53 -42.80
CA ALA A 249 45.56 34.16 -42.32
C ALA A 249 46.05 34.84 -41.03
N SER A 250 45.21 35.62 -40.35
CA SER A 250 45.51 36.17 -39.02
C SER A 250 45.31 35.12 -37.93
N PRO A 251 46.34 34.75 -37.15
CA PRO A 251 46.17 33.86 -36.01
C PRO A 251 45.47 34.57 -34.85
N CYS A 252 44.72 33.80 -34.06
CA CYS A 252 44.27 34.22 -32.75
C CYS A 252 45.36 33.90 -31.72
N VAL A 253 45.87 34.93 -31.05
CA VAL A 253 46.88 34.77 -30.02
C VAL A 253 46.44 35.56 -28.80
N ASP A 254 46.21 34.84 -27.71
CA ASP A 254 45.79 35.39 -26.44
C ASP A 254 44.44 36.14 -26.46
N GLY A 255 43.54 35.75 -27.37
CA GLY A 255 42.23 36.39 -27.52
C GLY A 255 42.22 37.61 -28.46
N ASP A 256 43.35 37.94 -29.07
CA ASP A 256 43.47 38.99 -30.07
C ASP A 256 43.81 38.42 -31.45
N CYS A 257 43.32 39.07 -32.50
CA CYS A 257 43.69 38.74 -33.87
C CYS A 257 44.98 39.45 -34.26
N TRP A 258 46.03 38.69 -34.53
CA TRP A 258 47.34 39.20 -34.91
C TRP A 258 47.47 39.23 -36.43
N TRP A 259 48.13 40.26 -36.94
CA TRP A 259 48.28 40.57 -38.37
C TRP A 259 49.69 40.29 -38.88
#